data_AF-A0A6A7LXT9-F1
#
_entry.id   AF-A0A6A7LXT9-F1
#
_cell.length_a   1.000
_cell.length_b   1.000
_cell.length_c   1.000
_cell.angle_alpha   90.00
_cell.angle_beta   90.00
_cell.angle_gamma   90.00
#
_symmetry.space_group_name_H-M   'P 1'
#
loop_
_entity.id
_entity.type
_entity.pdbx_description
1 polymer ?
#
loop_
_entity_poly.entity_id
_entity_poly.type
_entity_poly.pdbx_seq_one_letter_code
_entity_poly.pdbx_strand_id
1 'polypeptide(L)'
;MVGSTLTHAAEVVRWLGAVQAQDHPGASWGIAQRAIGITEGDVAVTFDAGSIVRTHALRPTWHLLPAEDVRWVQRLTASRVHAANGSLYRRLNLDGATLERGAETIAEALYGGRHLLRAELGAALEETGIALSAHPEAGLRLAYLVMFAELEQAVASGPMRGRQHTYERYLRGRGPATAKDLSWW
;
A
#
# COMPACT_ATOMS: atom_id res chain seq x y z
N MET A 1 9.36 -21.97 -20.79
CA MET A 1 8.66 -20.68 -20.59
C MET A 1 8.29 -20.17 -21.98
N VAL A 2 7.00 -20.02 -22.29
CA VAL A 2 6.56 -19.34 -23.52
C VAL A 2 6.95 -17.87 -23.35
N GLY A 3 7.70 -17.32 -24.31
CA GLY A 3 8.32 -16.00 -24.19
C GLY A 3 7.29 -14.90 -23.94
N SER A 4 7.42 -14.20 -22.82
CA SER A 4 6.62 -13.00 -22.55
C SER A 4 6.98 -11.93 -23.57
N THR A 5 6.01 -11.24 -24.16
CA THR A 5 6.26 -10.02 -24.96
C THR A 5 6.38 -8.76 -24.09
N LEU A 6 6.31 -8.91 -22.77
CA LEU A 6 6.32 -7.81 -21.81
C LEU A 6 7.71 -7.22 -21.70
N THR A 7 7.79 -5.89 -21.69
CA THR A 7 9.06 -5.15 -21.68
C THR A 7 9.14 -4.14 -20.53
N HIS A 8 8.08 -4.03 -19.71
CA HIS A 8 8.06 -3.19 -18.53
C HIS A 8 7.55 -3.94 -17.28
N ALA A 9 8.12 -3.62 -16.12
CA ALA A 9 7.74 -4.24 -14.84
C ALA A 9 6.26 -4.03 -14.49
N ALA A 10 5.70 -2.85 -14.77
CA ALA A 10 4.29 -2.55 -14.54
C ALA A 10 3.36 -3.41 -15.41
N GLU A 11 3.76 -3.78 -16.63
CA GLU A 11 2.97 -4.66 -17.49
C GLU A 11 2.90 -6.07 -16.93
N VAL A 12 3.99 -6.58 -16.35
CA VAL A 12 4.01 -7.89 -15.66
C VAL A 12 3.02 -7.89 -14.50
N VAL A 13 3.04 -6.85 -13.66
CA VAL A 13 2.13 -6.79 -12.51
C VAL A 13 0.68 -6.65 -12.97
N ARG A 14 0.40 -5.84 -14.00
CA ARG A 14 -0.92 -5.73 -14.62
C ARG A 14 -1.41 -7.06 -15.19
N TRP A 15 -0.55 -7.78 -15.91
CA TRP A 15 -0.86 -9.09 -16.48
C TRP A 15 -1.19 -10.14 -15.41
N LEU A 16 -0.49 -10.09 -14.27
CA LEU A 16 -0.73 -10.99 -13.14
C LEU A 16 -1.91 -10.55 -12.25
N GLY A 17 -2.43 -9.33 -12.45
CA GLY A 17 -3.49 -8.71 -11.65
C GLY A 17 -3.04 -8.24 -10.27
N ALA A 18 -2.22 -9.03 -9.56
CA ALA A 18 -1.57 -8.65 -8.32
C ALA A 18 -0.39 -9.58 -8.03
N VAL A 19 0.68 -9.06 -7.41
CA VAL A 19 1.83 -9.88 -6.98
C VAL A 19 2.00 -9.76 -5.47
N GLN A 20 1.86 -10.85 -4.71
CA GLN A 20 2.05 -10.79 -3.27
C GLN A 20 3.49 -10.38 -2.92
N ALA A 21 3.65 -9.38 -2.06
CA ALA A 21 4.92 -8.74 -1.74
C ALA A 21 5.13 -8.58 -0.21
N GLN A 22 4.84 -9.64 0.57
CA GLN A 22 5.35 -9.75 1.95
C GLN A 22 6.88 -9.77 1.94
N ASP A 23 7.46 -10.54 1.02
CA ASP A 23 8.87 -10.50 0.65
C ASP A 23 9.02 -9.65 -0.63
N HIS A 24 9.37 -8.39 -0.47
CA HIS A 24 9.50 -7.44 -1.58
C HIS A 24 10.64 -7.80 -2.54
N PRO A 25 11.87 -8.13 -2.08
CA PRO A 25 12.94 -8.63 -2.96
C PRO A 25 12.52 -9.83 -3.82
N GLY A 26 11.90 -10.85 -3.23
CA GLY A 26 11.42 -12.02 -3.98
C GLY A 26 10.34 -11.67 -5.02
N ALA A 27 9.44 -10.73 -4.69
CA ALA A 27 8.46 -10.23 -5.64
C ALA A 27 9.11 -9.47 -6.81
N SER A 28 10.09 -8.60 -6.53
CA SER A 28 10.82 -7.83 -7.54
C SER A 28 11.62 -8.72 -8.48
N TRP A 29 12.35 -9.70 -7.94
CA TRP A 29 13.02 -10.72 -8.72
C TRP A 29 12.03 -11.48 -9.62
N GLY A 30 10.91 -11.93 -9.05
CA GLY A 30 9.88 -12.64 -9.80
C GLY A 30 9.28 -11.83 -10.96
N ILE A 31 9.14 -10.51 -10.78
CA ILE A 31 8.68 -9.60 -11.84
C ILE A 31 9.73 -9.51 -12.96
N ALA A 32 11.00 -9.28 -12.61
CA ALA A 32 12.07 -9.16 -13.58
C ALA A 32 12.20 -10.42 -14.46
N GLN A 33 12.05 -11.62 -13.88
CA GLN A 33 12.11 -12.89 -14.61
C GLN A 33 10.99 -13.10 -15.64
N ARG A 34 9.95 -12.24 -15.64
CA ARG A 34 8.76 -12.35 -16.50
C ARG A 34 8.68 -11.25 -17.56
N ALA A 35 9.72 -10.43 -17.71
CA ALA A 35 9.84 -9.42 -18.75
C ALA A 35 11.17 -9.56 -19.51
N ILE A 36 11.16 -9.17 -20.78
CA ILE A 36 12.36 -9.18 -21.63
C ILE A 36 13.21 -7.97 -21.29
N GLY A 37 14.49 -8.20 -20.96
CA GLY A 37 15.47 -7.14 -20.76
C GLY A 37 15.29 -6.32 -19.48
N ILE A 38 14.40 -6.75 -18.58
CA ILE A 38 14.15 -6.07 -17.30
C ILE A 38 15.01 -6.69 -16.20
N THR A 39 15.63 -5.82 -15.40
CA THR A 39 16.38 -6.16 -14.20
C THR A 39 15.58 -5.82 -12.93
N GLU A 40 16.03 -6.32 -11.77
CA GLU A 40 15.47 -5.88 -10.48
C GLU A 40 15.64 -4.37 -10.25
N GLY A 41 16.69 -3.75 -10.81
CA GLY A 41 16.88 -2.30 -10.78
C GLY A 41 15.79 -1.54 -11.52
N ASP A 42 15.36 -2.05 -12.68
CA ASP A 42 14.25 -1.45 -13.44
C ASP A 42 12.91 -1.60 -12.70
N VAL A 43 12.72 -2.71 -11.99
CA VAL A 43 11.55 -2.89 -11.10
C VAL A 43 11.58 -1.86 -9.98
N ALA A 44 12.73 -1.62 -9.36
CA ALA A 44 12.90 -0.61 -8.32
C ALA A 44 12.61 0.80 -8.84
N VAL A 45 13.12 1.17 -10.02
CA VAL A 45 12.81 2.46 -10.68
C VAL A 45 11.30 2.60 -10.93
N THR A 46 10.66 1.53 -11.40
CA THR A 46 9.21 1.52 -11.67
C THR A 46 8.40 1.65 -10.37
N PHE A 47 8.87 1.05 -9.28
CA PHE A 47 8.29 1.15 -7.95
C PHE A 47 8.46 2.56 -7.35
N ASP A 48 9.66 3.14 -7.44
CA ASP A 48 9.95 4.48 -6.92
C ASP A 48 9.24 5.59 -7.71
N ALA A 49 9.04 5.39 -9.02
CA ALA A 49 8.16 6.24 -9.84
C ALA A 49 6.68 6.06 -9.49
N GLY A 50 6.35 4.99 -8.75
CA GLY A 50 5.00 4.68 -8.29
C GLY A 50 4.07 4.14 -9.36
N SER A 51 4.56 3.72 -10.52
CA SER A 51 3.72 3.04 -11.52
C SER A 51 3.18 1.70 -10.99
N ILE A 52 3.91 1.09 -10.06
CA ILE A 52 3.49 -0.04 -9.23
C ILE A 52 3.61 0.37 -7.78
N VAL A 53 2.58 0.10 -6.99
CA VAL A 53 2.54 0.41 -5.56
C VAL A 53 2.33 -0.85 -4.73
N ARG A 54 2.90 -0.86 -3.54
CA ARG A 54 2.70 -1.89 -2.52
C ARG A 54 1.64 -1.42 -1.54
N THR A 55 0.61 -2.22 -1.37
CA THR A 55 -0.52 -1.96 -0.44
C THR A 55 -1.13 -3.27 0.04
N HIS A 56 -1.85 -3.26 1.17
CA HIS A 56 -2.66 -4.41 1.57
C HIS A 56 -3.90 -4.51 0.70
N ALA A 57 -4.08 -5.63 0.01
CA ALA A 57 -5.19 -5.88 -0.90
C ALA A 57 -5.48 -7.37 -0.98
N LEU A 58 -6.67 -7.76 -1.42
CA LEU A 58 -7.12 -9.16 -1.56
C LEU A 58 -7.22 -9.92 -0.24
N ARG A 59 -6.17 -10.00 0.57
CA ARG A 59 -6.11 -10.60 1.91
C ARG A 59 -5.22 -9.71 2.79
N PRO A 60 -5.10 -9.95 4.11
CA PRO A 60 -4.23 -9.16 5.00
C PRO A 60 -2.71 -9.33 4.74
N THR A 61 -2.27 -9.21 3.49
CA THR A 61 -0.86 -9.22 3.06
C THR A 61 -0.62 -8.13 2.03
N TRP A 62 0.60 -7.61 1.98
CA TRP A 62 1.04 -6.69 0.95
C TRP A 62 1.02 -7.33 -0.44
N HIS A 63 0.57 -6.57 -1.42
CA HIS A 63 0.63 -6.90 -2.84
C HIS A 63 1.15 -5.70 -3.63
N LEU A 64 1.88 -5.96 -4.71
CA LEU A 64 2.14 -5.00 -5.77
C LEU A 64 0.95 -4.98 -6.72
N LEU A 65 0.48 -3.78 -7.01
CA LEU A 65 -0.60 -3.48 -7.95
C LEU A 65 -0.17 -2.33 -8.86
N PRO A 66 -0.59 -2.29 -10.14
CA PRO A 66 -0.54 -1.05 -10.90
C PRO A 66 -1.24 0.05 -10.11
N ALA A 67 -0.67 1.26 -10.08
CA ALA A 67 -1.24 2.34 -9.28
C ALA A 67 -2.72 2.55 -9.61
N GLU A 68 -3.08 2.64 -10.89
CA GLU A 68 -4.45 2.81 -11.37
C GLU A 68 -5.46 1.76 -10.86
N ASP A 69 -5.00 0.56 -10.51
CA ASP A 69 -5.87 -0.55 -10.14
C ASP A 69 -6.25 -0.57 -8.65
N VAL A 70 -5.47 0.10 -7.79
CA VAL A 70 -5.67 0.07 -6.33
C VAL A 70 -7.10 0.44 -5.95
N ARG A 71 -7.67 1.46 -6.60
CA ARG A 71 -9.01 1.94 -6.27
C ARG A 71 -10.08 0.86 -6.47
N TRP A 72 -10.11 0.20 -7.62
CA TRP A 72 -11.15 -0.79 -7.88
C TRP A 72 -10.88 -2.09 -7.11
N VAL A 73 -9.62 -2.49 -6.94
CA VAL A 73 -9.25 -3.67 -6.15
C VAL A 73 -9.66 -3.51 -4.69
N GLN A 74 -9.43 -2.33 -4.10
CA GLN A 74 -9.83 -2.08 -2.71
C GLN A 74 -11.35 -2.04 -2.56
N ARG A 75 -12.10 -1.43 -3.50
CA ARG A 75 -13.58 -1.47 -3.47
C ARG A 75 -14.13 -2.91 -3.44
N LEU A 76 -13.46 -3.84 -4.10
CA LEU A 76 -13.89 -5.24 -4.14
C LEU A 76 -13.42 -6.07 -2.94
N THR A 77 -12.30 -5.70 -2.30
CA THR A 77 -11.62 -6.60 -1.35
C THR A 77 -11.46 -6.05 0.07
N ALA A 78 -11.49 -4.74 0.27
CA ALA A 78 -11.22 -4.11 1.57
C ALA A 78 -12.19 -4.58 2.67
N SER A 79 -13.50 -4.64 2.38
CA SER A 79 -14.52 -5.09 3.34
C SER A 79 -14.21 -6.48 3.92
N ARG A 80 -13.73 -7.41 3.08
CA ARG A 80 -13.33 -8.75 3.50
C ARG A 80 -12.04 -8.73 4.33
N VAL A 81 -11.10 -7.85 4.00
CA VAL A 81 -9.86 -7.70 4.79
C VAL A 81 -10.16 -7.10 6.16
N HIS A 82 -11.01 -6.07 6.26
CA HIS A 82 -11.47 -5.53 7.54
C HIS A 82 -12.16 -6.60 8.39
N ALA A 83 -13.03 -7.41 7.78
CA ALA A 83 -13.69 -8.52 8.49
C ALA A 83 -12.67 -9.52 9.05
N ALA A 84 -11.65 -9.88 8.26
CA ALA A 84 -10.56 -10.76 8.70
C ALA A 84 -9.72 -10.14 9.85
N ASN A 85 -9.56 -8.82 9.85
CA ASN A 85 -8.81 -8.07 10.86
C ASN A 85 -9.59 -7.80 12.15
N GLY A 86 -10.91 -8.06 12.18
CA GLY A 86 -11.78 -7.63 13.26
C GLY A 86 -11.38 -8.10 14.66
N SER A 87 -10.81 -9.31 14.79
CA SER A 87 -10.28 -9.81 16.07
C SER A 87 -9.07 -9.00 16.54
N LEU A 88 -8.18 -8.61 15.63
CA LEU A 88 -7.02 -7.78 15.95
C LEU A 88 -7.38 -6.33 16.21
N TYR A 89 -8.36 -5.76 15.50
CA TYR A 89 -8.86 -4.43 15.84
C TYR A 89 -9.35 -4.37 17.29
N ARG A 90 -10.15 -5.35 17.73
CA ARG A 90 -10.61 -5.43 19.14
C ARG A 90 -9.45 -5.62 20.11
N ARG A 91 -8.55 -6.57 19.84
CA ARG A 91 -7.40 -6.86 20.73
C ARG A 91 -6.47 -5.67 20.91
N LEU A 92 -6.31 -4.84 19.88
CA LEU A 92 -5.44 -3.67 19.87
C LEU A 92 -6.14 -2.38 20.31
N ASN A 93 -7.39 -2.46 20.77
CA ASN A 93 -8.22 -1.31 21.14
C ASN A 93 -8.26 -0.25 20.02
N LEU A 94 -8.54 -0.73 18.80
CA LEU A 94 -8.73 0.07 17.60
C LEU A 94 -10.20 -0.01 17.19
N ASP A 95 -11.02 0.89 17.76
CA ASP A 95 -12.39 1.07 17.33
C ASP A 95 -12.48 1.85 16.01
N GLY A 96 -13.66 1.91 15.40
CA GLY A 96 -13.89 2.60 14.13
C GLY A 96 -13.43 4.07 14.17
N ALA A 97 -13.77 4.80 15.24
CA ALA A 97 -13.39 6.20 15.40
C ALA A 97 -11.85 6.38 15.48
N THR A 98 -11.14 5.50 16.19
CA THR A 98 -9.67 5.54 16.26
C THR A 98 -9.03 5.19 14.92
N LEU A 99 -9.59 4.22 14.19
CA LEU A 99 -9.13 3.82 12.88
C LEU A 99 -9.29 4.93 11.84
N GLU A 100 -10.48 5.54 11.77
CA GLU A 100 -10.80 6.66 10.87
C GLU A 100 -9.91 7.87 11.15
N ARG A 101 -9.85 8.32 12.41
CA ARG A 101 -8.97 9.42 12.83
C ARG A 101 -7.50 9.11 12.54
N GLY A 102 -7.08 7.86 12.75
CA GLY A 102 -5.72 7.43 12.43
C GLY A 102 -5.40 7.52 10.94
N ALA A 103 -6.32 7.08 10.08
CA ALA A 103 -6.17 7.22 8.63
C ALA A 103 -6.10 8.69 8.18
N GLU A 104 -6.94 9.55 8.76
CA GLU A 104 -6.90 11.00 8.51
C GLU A 104 -5.56 11.62 8.95
N THR A 105 -5.11 11.36 10.17
CA THR A 105 -3.81 11.84 10.68
C THR A 105 -2.67 11.39 9.77
N ILE A 106 -2.64 10.12 9.39
CA ILE A 106 -1.62 9.58 8.46
C ILE A 106 -1.67 10.32 7.12
N ALA A 107 -2.86 10.49 6.54
CA ALA A 107 -3.01 11.15 5.25
C ALA A 107 -2.58 12.63 5.28
N GLU A 108 -2.85 13.34 6.38
CA GLU A 108 -2.42 14.73 6.58
C GLU A 108 -0.91 14.84 6.86
N ALA A 109 -0.34 13.89 7.60
CA ALA A 109 1.12 13.77 7.74
C ALA A 109 1.84 13.55 6.39
N LEU A 110 1.12 13.10 5.37
CA LEU A 110 1.63 12.91 4.01
C LEU A 110 1.23 14.05 3.05
N TYR A 111 0.54 15.09 3.53
CA TYR A 111 0.18 16.26 2.72
C TYR A 111 1.42 16.92 2.10
N GLY A 112 1.26 17.49 0.90
CA GLY A 112 2.31 18.22 0.20
C GLY A 112 3.32 17.33 -0.54
N GLY A 113 2.96 16.07 -0.82
CA GLY A 113 3.85 15.12 -1.51
C GLY A 113 4.96 14.56 -0.63
N ARG A 114 4.76 14.54 0.71
CA ARG A 114 5.73 13.98 1.64
C ARG A 114 5.73 12.45 1.58
N HIS A 115 6.91 11.88 1.82
CA HIS A 115 7.13 10.43 1.89
C HIS A 115 7.68 10.05 3.27
N LEU A 116 6.83 9.46 4.10
CA LEU A 116 7.18 9.15 5.49
C LEU A 116 7.46 7.67 5.70
N LEU A 117 8.46 7.37 6.52
CA LEU A 117 8.70 6.05 7.08
C LEU A 117 7.59 5.70 8.05
N ARG A 118 7.44 4.39 8.29
CA ARG A 118 6.53 3.87 9.29
C ARG A 118 6.75 4.50 10.68
N ALA A 119 7.99 4.70 11.11
CA ALA A 119 8.31 5.31 12.40
C ALA A 119 7.84 6.78 12.47
N GLU A 120 7.96 7.52 11.37
CA GLU A 120 7.53 8.93 11.27
C GLU A 120 5.99 9.03 11.26
N LEU A 121 5.29 8.08 10.63
CA LEU A 121 3.83 7.96 10.77
C LEU A 121 3.41 7.69 12.22
N GLY A 122 4.17 6.83 12.91
CA GLY A 122 3.95 6.56 14.34
C GLY A 122 4.10 7.81 15.20
N ALA A 123 5.12 8.63 14.94
CA ALA A 123 5.31 9.90 15.65
C ALA A 123 4.15 10.87 15.41
N ALA A 124 3.67 11.01 14.16
CA ALA A 124 2.54 11.88 13.84
C ALA A 124 1.22 11.43 14.54
N LEU A 125 1.02 10.12 14.70
CA LEU A 125 -0.12 9.57 15.44
C LEU A 125 -0.04 9.91 16.93
N GLU A 126 1.15 9.82 17.54
CA GLU A 126 1.37 10.18 18.94
C GLU A 126 1.12 11.68 19.20
N GLU A 127 1.62 12.55 18.32
CA GLU A 127 1.44 14.00 18.40
C GLU A 127 -0.05 14.42 18.36
N THR A 128 -0.90 13.62 17.73
CA THR A 128 -2.35 13.85 17.65
C THR A 128 -3.16 13.09 18.71
N GLY A 129 -2.49 12.45 19.67
CA GLY A 129 -3.11 11.79 20.82
C GLY A 129 -3.55 10.35 20.58
N ILE A 130 -3.16 9.72 19.47
CA ILE A 130 -3.33 8.27 19.27
C ILE A 130 -2.15 7.56 19.94
N ALA A 131 -2.30 7.30 21.24
CA ALA A 131 -1.25 6.76 22.10
C ALA A 131 -0.79 5.35 21.68
N LEU A 132 0.28 5.24 20.88
CA LEU A 132 0.82 3.96 20.43
C LEU A 132 1.70 3.33 21.50
N SER A 133 2.64 4.10 22.04
CA SER A 133 3.67 3.73 23.02
C SER A 133 3.12 3.28 24.36
N ALA A 134 1.94 3.77 24.73
CA ALA A 134 1.22 3.31 25.92
C ALA A 134 0.66 1.87 25.79
N HIS A 135 0.60 1.33 24.56
CA HIS A 135 0.08 -0.02 24.31
C HIS A 135 1.24 -1.04 24.29
N PRO A 136 1.10 -2.22 24.95
CA PRO A 136 2.15 -3.25 24.98
C PRO A 136 2.51 -3.79 23.58
N GLU A 137 1.57 -3.67 22.63
CA GLU A 137 1.75 -4.06 21.22
C GLU A 137 1.81 -2.86 20.27
N ALA A 138 2.46 -1.76 20.67
CA ALA A 138 2.57 -0.52 19.90
C ALA A 138 2.91 -0.74 18.41
N GLY A 139 3.89 -1.61 18.13
CA GLY A 139 4.30 -1.93 16.76
C GLY A 139 3.19 -2.58 15.92
N LEU A 140 2.39 -3.46 16.52
CA LEU A 140 1.26 -4.11 15.85
C LEU A 140 0.08 -3.15 15.70
N ARG A 141 -0.18 -2.31 16.71
CA ARG A 141 -1.19 -1.26 16.65
C ARG A 141 -0.94 -0.31 15.48
N LEU A 142 0.31 0.15 15.32
CA LEU A 142 0.73 0.93 14.16
C LEU A 142 0.55 0.17 12.84
N ALA A 143 0.81 -1.14 12.82
CA ALA A 143 0.62 -1.97 11.61
C ALA A 143 -0.83 -1.93 11.13
N TYR A 144 -1.77 -2.07 12.05
CA TYR A 144 -3.19 -2.14 11.75
C TYR A 144 -3.80 -0.77 11.44
N LEU A 145 -3.26 0.32 12.00
CA LEU A 145 -3.64 1.68 11.62
C LEU A 145 -3.18 2.01 10.18
N VAL A 146 -1.93 1.68 9.83
CA VAL A 146 -1.42 1.87 8.46
C VAL A 146 -2.19 0.98 7.48
N MET A 147 -2.42 -0.30 7.82
CA MET A 147 -3.21 -1.21 6.99
C MET A 147 -4.64 -0.68 6.78
N PHE A 148 -5.28 -0.14 7.82
CA PHE A 148 -6.58 0.48 7.68
C PHE A 148 -6.54 1.66 6.71
N ALA A 149 -5.55 2.57 6.84
CA ALA A 149 -5.37 3.69 5.91
C ALA A 149 -5.12 3.24 4.46
N GLU A 150 -4.41 2.13 4.24
CA GLU A 150 -4.21 1.52 2.91
C GLU A 150 -5.51 0.96 2.32
N LEU A 151 -6.33 0.29 3.13
CA LEU A 151 -7.62 -0.28 2.74
C LEU A 151 -8.66 0.80 2.42
N GLU A 152 -8.63 1.90 3.17
CA GLU A 152 -9.43 3.11 2.95
C GLU A 152 -8.88 4.01 1.82
N GLN A 153 -7.88 3.53 1.05
CA GLN A 153 -7.31 4.25 -0.09
C GLN A 153 -6.69 5.62 0.27
N ALA A 154 -6.40 5.85 1.55
CA ALA A 154 -5.79 7.08 2.03
C ALA A 154 -4.30 7.14 1.66
N VAL A 155 -3.63 6.00 1.72
CA VAL A 155 -2.20 5.86 1.46
C VAL A 155 -1.85 4.62 0.64
N ALA A 156 -0.67 4.65 0.05
CA ALA A 156 0.02 3.49 -0.52
C ALA A 156 1.52 3.65 -0.26
N SER A 157 2.35 2.70 -0.72
CA SER A 157 3.80 2.87 -0.67
C SER A 157 4.25 4.05 -1.53
N GLY A 158 5.17 4.86 -0.99
CA GLY A 158 5.97 5.81 -1.76
C GLY A 158 7.34 5.24 -2.16
N PRO A 159 8.23 6.08 -2.73
CA PRO A 159 9.58 5.67 -3.11
C PRO A 159 10.38 5.17 -1.91
N MET A 160 11.28 4.22 -2.13
CA MET A 160 12.12 3.68 -1.07
C MET A 160 13.10 4.74 -0.55
N ARG A 161 13.29 4.76 0.77
CA ARG A 161 14.37 5.50 1.42
C ARG A 161 15.42 4.52 1.89
N GLY A 162 16.46 4.34 1.08
CA GLY A 162 17.42 3.26 1.26
C GLY A 162 16.73 1.90 1.17
N ARG A 163 16.82 1.10 2.24
CA ARG A 163 16.15 -0.23 2.31
C ARG A 163 14.76 -0.19 2.95
N GLN A 164 14.24 0.99 3.27
CA GLN A 164 12.99 1.14 4.00
C GLN A 164 11.86 1.63 3.10
N HIS A 165 10.67 1.04 3.27
CA HIS A 165 9.47 1.52 2.60
C HIS A 165 8.99 2.82 3.23
N THR A 166 8.68 3.79 2.38
CA THR A 166 7.91 4.97 2.76
C THR A 166 6.46 4.80 2.35
N TYR A 167 5.61 5.69 2.86
CA TYR A 167 4.22 5.83 2.48
C TYR A 167 4.00 7.19 1.84
N GLU A 168 3.03 7.25 0.95
CA GLU A 168 2.58 8.49 0.33
C GLU A 168 1.05 8.54 0.30
N ARG A 169 0.52 9.75 0.15
CA ARG A 169 -0.93 9.94 0.04
C ARG A 169 -1.43 9.48 -1.32
N TYR A 170 -2.37 8.54 -1.35
CA TYR A 170 -2.83 7.93 -2.60
C TYR A 170 -3.88 8.80 -3.32
N LEU A 171 -5.12 8.87 -2.84
CA LEU A 171 -6.23 9.55 -3.55
C LEU A 171 -6.06 11.06 -3.77
N ARG A 172 -5.21 11.75 -2.99
CA ARG A 172 -4.97 13.20 -3.13
C ARG A 172 -3.57 13.55 -3.66
N GLY A 173 -2.67 12.57 -3.81
CA GLY A 173 -1.37 12.73 -4.48
C GLY A 173 -1.35 12.20 -5.92
N ARG A 174 -2.30 11.32 -6.30
CA ARG A 174 -2.32 10.59 -7.58
C ARG A 174 -3.67 10.64 -8.33
N GLY A 175 -4.41 11.76 -8.28
CA GLY A 175 -5.75 11.82 -8.90
C GLY A 175 -5.74 12.00 -10.44
N PRO A 176 -6.82 11.61 -11.20
CA PRO A 176 -7.96 10.75 -10.84
C PRO A 176 -8.07 9.47 -11.70
N ALA A 177 -8.95 8.54 -11.29
CA ALA A 177 -9.50 7.53 -12.20
C ALA A 177 -10.26 8.22 -13.33
N THR A 178 -10.09 7.74 -14.55
CA THR A 178 -10.70 8.30 -15.76
C THR A 178 -12.14 7.82 -15.94
N ALA A 179 -12.94 8.54 -16.72
CA ALA A 179 -14.28 8.11 -17.10
C ALA A 179 -14.29 6.74 -17.83
N LYS A 180 -13.15 6.34 -18.42
CA LYS A 180 -12.97 5.03 -19.05
C LYS A 180 -12.98 3.90 -18.01
N ASP A 181 -12.44 4.17 -16.82
CA ASP A 181 -12.38 3.24 -15.68
C ASP A 181 -13.74 3.06 -14.96
N LEU A 182 -14.72 3.90 -15.30
CA LEU A 182 -16.11 3.84 -14.82
C LEU A 182 -17.10 3.37 -15.91
N SER A 183 -16.67 3.27 -17.17
CA SER A 183 -17.55 2.93 -18.29
C SER A 183 -17.83 1.43 -18.42
N TRP A 184 -17.15 0.61 -17.65
CA TRP A 184 -17.38 -0.83 -17.52
C TRP A 184 -17.81 -1.11 -16.08
N TRP A 185 -19.10 -0.89 -15.82
CA TRP A 185 -19.80 -1.58 -14.73
C TRP A 185 -20.02 -3.04 -15.12
#